data_AF-A0A388Q642-F1
#
_entry.id   AF-A0A388Q642-F1
#
_cell.length_a   1.000
_cell.length_b   1.000
_cell.length_c   1.000
_cell.angle_alpha   90.00
_cell.angle_beta   90.00
_cell.angle_gamma   90.00
#
_symmetry.space_group_name_H-M   'P 1'
#
loop_
_entity.id
_entity.type
_entity.pdbx_description
1 polymer ?
#
loop_
_entity_poly.entity_id
_entity_poly.type
_entity_poly.pdbx_seq_one_letter_code
_entity_poly.pdbx_strand_id
1 'polypeptide(L)'
;MKRVLITGGAGFLGSHLCDRFVREGYHVIAMDNLLTGHIENIEHLFKLPNFEFHHHDVSKFVHVAGKLDYILHFASPASPIDYLKMPIQTLKVGSLGTHNLCGLAKEKQARMLIASTSEVYGDPLVHPQNEEYWGNVNPIGPRGVYDEAKRFRKRSPWLIIIFMDWKHVSYVSSIPMVRVCDSTTVAPYRLS
;
A
#
# COMPACT_ATOMS: atom_id res chain seq x y z
N MET A 1 -21.17 10.44 4.92
CA MET A 1 -20.43 9.17 5.00
C MET A 1 -19.12 9.34 4.25
N LYS A 2 -17.97 8.99 4.86
CA LYS A 2 -16.67 9.08 4.18
C LYS A 2 -16.45 7.84 3.30
N ARG A 3 -15.71 8.00 2.18
CA ARG A 3 -15.41 6.93 1.23
C ARG A 3 -13.93 6.58 1.23
N VAL A 4 -13.63 5.29 1.34
CA VAL A 4 -12.26 4.76 1.36
C VAL A 4 -12.09 3.69 0.31
N LEU A 5 -11.03 3.82 -0.49
CA LEU A 5 -10.56 2.81 -1.42
C LEU A 5 -9.47 1.98 -0.73
N ILE A 6 -9.62 0.65 -0.70
CA ILE A 6 -8.64 -0.28 -0.16
C ILE A 6 -8.19 -1.19 -1.30
N THR A 7 -6.97 -0.99 -1.79
CA THR A 7 -6.39 -1.87 -2.83
C THR A 7 -5.68 -3.04 -2.18
N GLY A 8 -5.75 -4.23 -2.74
CA GLY A 8 -5.33 -5.46 -2.06
C GLY A 8 -6.36 -5.87 -1.01
N GLY A 9 -7.62 -5.46 -1.19
CA GLY A 9 -8.70 -5.61 -0.22
C GLY A 9 -9.10 -7.06 0.05
N ALA A 10 -8.80 -8.00 -0.85
CA ALA A 10 -9.03 -9.43 -0.66
C ALA A 10 -7.80 -10.17 -0.11
N GLY A 11 -6.68 -9.47 0.08
CA GLY A 11 -5.49 -9.99 0.76
C GLY A 11 -5.63 -9.99 2.29
N PHE A 12 -4.66 -10.61 2.98
CA PHE A 12 -4.69 -10.79 4.43
C PHE A 12 -4.98 -9.51 5.22
N LEU A 13 -4.18 -8.45 5.08
CA LEU A 13 -4.43 -7.23 5.84
C LEU A 13 -5.58 -6.39 5.25
N GLY A 14 -5.72 -6.40 3.92
CA GLY A 14 -6.74 -5.60 3.23
C GLY A 14 -8.15 -5.96 3.65
N SER A 15 -8.45 -7.24 3.85
CA SER A 15 -9.78 -7.71 4.27
C SER A 15 -10.13 -7.25 5.67
N HIS A 16 -9.18 -7.38 6.61
CA HIS A 16 -9.37 -6.88 7.99
C HIS A 16 -9.53 -5.35 8.03
N LEU A 17 -8.87 -4.61 7.15
CA LEU A 17 -9.10 -3.17 7.00
C LEU A 17 -10.51 -2.90 6.45
N CYS A 18 -10.98 -3.68 5.46
CA CYS A 18 -12.36 -3.57 4.98
C CYS A 18 -13.35 -3.77 6.13
N ASP A 19 -13.21 -4.83 6.92
CA ASP A 19 -14.06 -5.11 8.09
C ASP A 19 -14.09 -3.96 9.08
N ARG A 20 -12.92 -3.37 9.34
CA ARG A 20 -12.78 -2.26 10.28
C ARG A 20 -13.50 -1.02 9.77
N PHE A 21 -13.22 -0.58 8.54
CA PHE A 21 -13.79 0.65 8.01
C PHE A 21 -15.30 0.55 7.77
N VAL A 22 -15.79 -0.62 7.35
CA VAL A 22 -17.23 -0.88 7.26
C VAL A 22 -17.90 -0.73 8.64
N ARG A 23 -17.32 -1.32 9.70
CA ARG A 23 -17.83 -1.19 11.08
C ARG A 23 -17.76 0.24 11.62
N GLU A 24 -16.77 1.02 11.21
CA GLU A 24 -16.64 2.44 11.56
C GLU A 24 -17.60 3.34 10.74
N GLY A 25 -18.45 2.77 9.89
CA GLY A 25 -19.48 3.50 9.14
C GLY A 25 -18.96 4.21 7.88
N TYR A 26 -17.81 3.79 7.35
CA TYR A 26 -17.33 4.23 6.04
C TYR A 26 -18.02 3.45 4.93
N HIS A 27 -18.05 4.03 3.73
CA HIS A 27 -18.33 3.27 2.52
C HIS A 27 -17.01 2.80 1.93
N VAL A 28 -16.81 1.48 1.92
CA VAL A 28 -15.56 0.83 1.56
C VAL A 28 -15.64 0.30 0.13
N ILE A 29 -14.66 0.68 -0.67
CA ILE A 29 -14.44 0.18 -2.02
C ILE A 29 -13.20 -0.70 -1.95
N ALA A 30 -13.35 -2.01 -2.07
CA ALA A 30 -12.24 -2.95 -2.16
C ALA A 30 -11.85 -3.17 -3.62
N MET A 31 -10.57 -2.97 -3.96
CA MET A 31 -10.02 -3.29 -5.28
C MET A 31 -8.97 -4.39 -5.14
N ASP A 32 -9.14 -5.48 -5.88
CA ASP A 32 -8.18 -6.58 -5.89
C ASP A 32 -8.22 -7.29 -7.24
N ASN A 33 -7.10 -7.86 -7.68
CA ASN A 33 -7.05 -8.69 -8.90
C ASN A 33 -7.11 -10.19 -8.59
N LEU A 34 -7.16 -10.57 -7.31
CA LEU A 34 -7.20 -11.95 -6.79
C LEU A 34 -5.98 -12.78 -7.19
N LEU A 35 -4.83 -12.13 -7.42
CA LEU A 35 -3.58 -12.80 -7.76
C LEU A 35 -3.05 -13.63 -6.59
N THR A 36 -3.05 -13.03 -5.40
CA THR A 36 -2.70 -13.67 -4.12
C THR A 36 -3.80 -13.48 -3.06
N GLY A 37 -4.87 -12.75 -3.40
CA GLY A 37 -6.03 -12.52 -2.54
C GLY A 37 -7.09 -13.60 -2.76
N HIS A 38 -7.94 -13.79 -1.75
CA HIS A 38 -9.00 -14.79 -1.72
C HIS A 38 -10.35 -14.10 -1.51
N ILE A 39 -11.34 -14.42 -2.34
CA ILE A 39 -12.65 -13.75 -2.29
C ILE A 39 -13.38 -14.05 -0.97
N GLU A 40 -13.12 -15.22 -0.41
CA GLU A 40 -13.63 -15.72 0.86
C GLU A 40 -13.28 -14.78 2.03
N ASN A 41 -12.19 -14.00 1.90
CA ASN A 41 -11.79 -13.02 2.91
C ASN A 41 -12.73 -11.81 3.01
N ILE A 42 -13.56 -11.55 1.99
CA ILE A 42 -14.45 -10.37 1.92
C ILE A 42 -15.89 -10.72 1.56
N GLU A 43 -16.20 -11.99 1.32
CA GLU A 43 -17.53 -12.44 0.87
C GLU A 43 -18.64 -12.04 1.86
N HIS A 44 -18.38 -12.09 3.16
CA HIS A 44 -19.34 -11.70 4.19
C HIS A 44 -19.72 -10.21 4.13
N LEU A 45 -18.90 -9.36 3.50
CA LEU A 45 -19.15 -7.93 3.35
C LEU A 45 -20.07 -7.60 2.18
N PHE A 46 -20.26 -8.50 1.21
CA PHE A 46 -21.01 -8.22 -0.03
C PHE A 46 -22.49 -7.88 0.21
N LYS A 47 -23.04 -8.33 1.34
CA LYS A 47 -24.43 -8.07 1.72
C LYS A 47 -24.63 -6.68 2.32
N LEU A 48 -23.55 -5.95 2.61
CA LEU A 48 -23.60 -4.67 3.31
C LEU A 48 -23.73 -3.51 2.30
N PRO A 49 -24.64 -2.56 2.53
CA PRO A 49 -24.90 -1.46 1.59
C PRO A 49 -23.74 -0.45 1.49
N ASN A 50 -22.81 -0.49 2.44
CA ASN A 50 -21.63 0.37 2.50
C ASN A 50 -20.34 -0.37 2.10
N PHE A 51 -20.44 -1.46 1.34
CA PHE A 51 -19.30 -2.20 0.80
C PHE A 51 -19.47 -2.43 -0.70
N GLU A 52 -18.38 -2.31 -1.44
CA GLU A 52 -18.29 -2.50 -2.89
C GLU A 52 -16.98 -3.22 -3.22
N PHE A 53 -17.03 -4.22 -4.10
CA PHE A 53 -15.84 -4.92 -4.59
C PHE A 53 -15.65 -4.72 -6.09
N HIS A 54 -14.41 -4.44 -6.48
CA HIS A 54 -13.97 -4.31 -7.86
C HIS A 54 -12.84 -5.28 -8.14
N HIS A 55 -13.08 -6.21 -9.07
CA HIS A 55 -12.01 -7.06 -9.60
C HIS A 55 -11.14 -6.23 -10.57
N HIS A 56 -10.03 -5.69 -10.08
CA HIS A 56 -9.22 -4.73 -10.83
C HIS A 56 -7.72 -4.83 -10.51
N ASP A 57 -6.90 -4.74 -11.55
CA ASP A 57 -5.45 -4.63 -11.46
C ASP A 57 -5.02 -3.16 -11.42
N VAL A 58 -4.55 -2.70 -10.26
CA VAL A 58 -4.16 -1.31 -10.03
C VAL A 58 -3.01 -0.83 -10.92
N SER A 59 -2.23 -1.73 -11.54
CA SER A 59 -1.21 -1.34 -12.51
C SER A 59 -1.81 -0.78 -13.81
N LYS A 60 -3.11 -0.98 -14.03
CA LYS A 60 -3.90 -0.35 -15.09
C LYS A 60 -4.58 0.93 -14.59
N PHE A 61 -5.14 1.70 -15.50
CA PHE A 61 -5.84 2.94 -15.15
C PHE A 61 -6.96 2.69 -14.13
N VAL A 62 -6.89 3.40 -12.99
CA VAL A 62 -7.84 3.28 -11.89
C VAL A 62 -8.82 4.45 -11.91
N HIS A 63 -10.11 4.13 -11.95
CA HIS A 63 -11.18 5.11 -11.83
C HIS A 63 -12.11 4.76 -10.67
N VAL A 64 -12.49 5.77 -9.88
CA VAL A 64 -13.52 5.66 -8.85
C VAL A 64 -14.52 6.78 -9.05
N ALA A 65 -15.78 6.42 -9.25
CA ALA A 65 -16.87 7.38 -9.43
C ALA A 65 -17.17 8.13 -8.12
N GLY A 66 -17.51 9.41 -8.22
CA GLY A 66 -17.89 10.25 -7.07
C GLY A 66 -16.72 10.68 -6.18
N LYS A 67 -17.05 11.14 -4.97
CA LYS A 67 -16.09 11.62 -3.97
C LYS A 67 -15.29 10.45 -3.38
N LEU A 68 -14.00 10.65 -3.13
CA LEU A 68 -13.14 9.71 -2.42
C LEU A 68 -12.32 10.48 -1.37
N ASP A 69 -12.37 10.05 -0.11
CA ASP A 69 -11.67 10.76 0.98
C ASP A 69 -10.30 10.14 1.27
N TYR A 70 -10.20 8.81 1.17
CA TYR A 70 -8.99 8.06 1.52
C TYR A 70 -8.67 6.95 0.50
N ILE A 71 -7.37 6.73 0.29
CA ILE A 71 -6.83 5.59 -0.46
C ILE A 71 -5.84 4.86 0.44
N LEU A 72 -6.07 3.57 0.65
CA LEU A 72 -5.23 2.66 1.42
C LEU A 72 -4.61 1.65 0.44
N HIS A 73 -3.34 1.87 0.10
CA HIS A 73 -2.64 1.05 -0.89
C HIS A 73 -1.87 -0.11 -0.25
N PHE A 74 -2.50 -1.28 -0.23
CA PHE A 74 -1.94 -2.55 0.26
C PHE A 74 -1.77 -3.62 -0.83
N ALA A 75 -2.09 -3.31 -2.09
CA ALA A 75 -1.88 -4.23 -3.21
C ALA A 75 -0.37 -4.37 -3.47
N SER A 76 0.18 -5.55 -3.16
CA SER A 76 1.54 -5.96 -3.48
C SER A 76 1.71 -7.42 -3.10
N PRO A 77 2.32 -8.28 -3.95
CA PRO A 77 2.91 -9.52 -3.46
C PRO A 77 3.93 -9.18 -2.39
N ALA A 78 3.82 -9.78 -1.21
CA ALA A 78 4.64 -9.42 -0.04
C ALA A 78 5.52 -10.57 0.47
N SER A 79 5.22 -11.82 0.11
CA SER A 79 6.06 -12.95 0.53
C SER A 79 7.29 -13.08 -0.37
N PRO A 80 8.44 -13.51 0.18
CA PRO A 80 9.65 -13.78 -0.61
C PRO A 80 9.46 -14.72 -1.77
N ILE A 81 8.59 -15.71 -1.59
CA ILE A 81 8.31 -16.70 -2.62
C ILE A 81 7.53 -16.05 -3.77
N ASP A 82 6.59 -15.17 -3.47
CA ASP A 82 5.68 -14.60 -4.47
C ASP A 82 6.36 -13.54 -5.33
N TYR A 83 7.13 -12.63 -4.73
CA TYR A 83 7.81 -11.60 -5.54
C TYR A 83 8.98 -12.18 -6.36
N LEU A 84 9.58 -13.31 -5.96
CA LEU A 84 10.57 -14.03 -6.76
C LEU A 84 9.92 -14.79 -7.92
N LYS A 85 8.73 -15.36 -7.72
CA LYS A 85 7.97 -16.03 -8.78
C LYS A 85 7.33 -15.04 -9.77
N MET A 86 6.98 -13.85 -9.30
CA MET A 86 6.21 -12.85 -10.05
C MET A 86 6.89 -11.47 -10.04
N PRO A 87 8.15 -11.36 -10.50
CA PRO A 87 8.91 -10.12 -10.40
C PRO A 87 8.26 -9.00 -11.22
N ILE A 88 7.85 -9.27 -12.46
CA ILE A 88 7.25 -8.26 -13.35
C ILE A 88 5.96 -7.69 -12.75
N GLN A 89 5.09 -8.55 -12.19
CA GLN A 89 3.84 -8.15 -11.58
C GLN A 89 4.09 -7.33 -10.32
N THR A 90 5.05 -7.75 -9.49
CA THR A 90 5.48 -7.01 -8.30
C THR A 90 5.96 -5.60 -8.67
N LEU A 91 6.81 -5.50 -9.69
CA LEU A 91 7.31 -4.21 -10.17
C LEU A 91 6.16 -3.33 -10.67
N LYS A 92 5.29 -3.87 -11.52
CA LYS A 92 4.17 -3.12 -12.11
C LYS A 92 3.21 -2.59 -11.05
N VAL A 93 2.84 -3.41 -10.07
CA VAL A 93 1.95 -2.97 -9.00
C VAL A 93 2.63 -1.93 -8.11
N GLY A 94 3.88 -2.17 -7.68
CA GLY A 94 4.58 -1.22 -6.82
C GLY A 94 4.91 0.11 -7.51
N SER A 95 5.15 0.10 -8.83
CA SER A 95 5.46 1.31 -9.61
C SER A 95 4.23 1.95 -10.26
N LEU A 96 3.67 1.32 -11.29
CA LEU A 96 2.52 1.82 -12.05
C LEU A 96 1.26 1.88 -11.18
N GLY A 97 1.05 0.89 -10.32
CA GLY A 97 -0.07 0.91 -9.37
C GLY A 97 -0.01 2.11 -8.43
N THR A 98 1.15 2.34 -7.81
CA THR A 98 1.39 3.55 -7.00
C THR A 98 1.18 4.83 -7.83
N HIS A 99 1.68 4.88 -9.06
CA HIS A 99 1.54 6.03 -9.95
C HIS A 99 0.06 6.35 -10.25
N ASN A 100 -0.71 5.34 -10.64
CA ASN A 100 -2.14 5.48 -10.98
C ASN A 100 -2.94 5.96 -9.76
N LEU A 101 -2.69 5.38 -8.60
CA LEU A 101 -3.36 5.76 -7.35
C LEU A 101 -2.94 7.15 -6.86
N CYS A 102 -1.69 7.57 -7.10
CA CYS A 102 -1.27 8.95 -6.86
C CYS A 102 -2.01 9.94 -7.76
N GLY A 103 -2.24 9.57 -9.03
CA GLY A 103 -3.06 10.32 -9.97
C GLY A 103 -4.50 10.46 -9.47
N LEU A 104 -5.11 9.34 -9.04
CA LEU A 104 -6.45 9.32 -8.46
C LEU A 104 -6.55 10.17 -7.17
N ALA A 105 -5.58 10.03 -6.26
CA ALA A 105 -5.53 10.83 -5.04
C ALA A 105 -5.49 12.34 -5.35
N LYS A 106 -4.70 12.74 -6.35
CA LYS A 106 -4.64 14.14 -6.80
C LYS A 106 -5.96 14.61 -7.39
N GLU A 107 -6.58 13.82 -8.27
CA GLU A 107 -7.87 14.15 -8.89
C GLU A 107 -8.97 14.31 -7.84
N LYS A 108 -9.03 13.41 -6.85
CA LYS A 108 -10.06 13.39 -5.81
C LYS A 108 -9.75 14.27 -4.59
N GLN A 109 -8.54 14.84 -4.52
CA GLN A 109 -8.00 15.47 -3.31
C GLN A 109 -8.06 14.52 -2.09
N ALA A 110 -7.91 13.22 -2.34
CA ALA A 110 -7.97 12.19 -1.32
C ALA A 110 -6.62 12.05 -0.61
N ARG A 111 -6.64 11.70 0.67
CA ARG A 111 -5.40 11.32 1.39
C ARG A 111 -5.04 9.88 1.06
N MET A 112 -3.79 9.65 0.69
CA MET A 112 -3.29 8.33 0.33
C MET A 112 -2.32 7.82 1.38
N LEU A 113 -2.50 6.58 1.80
CA LEU A 113 -1.59 5.84 2.66
C LEU A 113 -1.02 4.66 1.87
N ILE A 114 0.30 4.51 1.89
CA ILE A 114 0.98 3.40 1.22
C ILE A 114 1.69 2.52 2.25
N ALA A 115 1.42 1.22 2.17
CA ALA A 115 2.14 0.17 2.89
C ALA A 115 3.55 -0.02 2.31
N SER A 116 4.54 0.55 3.01
CA SER A 116 5.97 0.36 2.78
C SER A 116 6.51 -0.82 3.58
N THR A 117 7.82 -1.04 3.47
CA THR A 117 8.52 -2.20 4.03
C THR A 117 9.88 -1.76 4.56
N SER A 118 10.39 -2.45 5.57
CA SER A 118 11.78 -2.30 6.03
C SER A 118 12.81 -2.67 4.95
N GLU A 119 12.42 -3.46 3.94
CA GLU A 119 13.32 -3.84 2.83
C GLU A 119 13.79 -2.63 2.01
N VAL A 120 13.13 -1.45 2.10
CA VAL A 120 13.66 -0.23 1.44
C VAL A 120 14.99 0.23 2.04
N TYR A 121 15.34 -0.23 3.23
CA TYR A 121 16.63 0.02 3.87
C TYR A 121 17.72 -0.96 3.39
N GLY A 122 17.35 -2.07 2.75
CA GLY A 122 18.26 -3.08 2.21
C GLY A 122 19.10 -3.78 3.27
N ASP A 123 20.42 -3.79 3.06
CA ASP A 123 21.42 -4.26 4.03
C ASP A 123 22.02 -3.03 4.75
N PRO A 124 21.34 -2.50 5.79
CA PRO A 124 21.65 -1.20 6.35
C PRO A 124 23.04 -1.14 6.99
N LEU A 125 23.73 -0.03 6.77
CA LEU A 125 25.03 0.27 7.38
C LEU A 125 24.90 0.97 8.75
N VAL A 126 23.68 1.23 9.21
CA VAL A 126 23.37 1.97 10.44
C VAL A 126 22.33 1.23 11.29
N HIS A 127 22.42 1.40 12.61
CA HIS A 127 21.46 0.84 13.57
C HIS A 127 21.23 1.80 14.76
N PRO A 128 19.96 2.11 15.13
CA PRO A 128 18.72 1.71 14.46
C PRO A 128 18.51 2.42 13.11
N GLN A 129 17.66 1.86 12.25
CA GLN A 129 17.30 2.49 10.97
C GLN A 129 16.27 3.59 11.20
N ASN A 130 16.60 4.82 10.83
CA ASN A 130 15.67 5.95 10.84
C ASN A 130 15.15 6.23 9.42
N GLU A 131 14.04 6.95 9.33
CA GLU A 131 13.37 7.25 8.04
C GLU A 131 14.14 8.23 7.14
N GLU A 132 15.17 8.90 7.66
CA GLU A 132 16.08 9.75 6.87
C GLU A 132 17.18 8.93 6.18
N TYR A 133 17.38 7.67 6.60
CA TYR A 133 18.34 6.77 5.97
C TYR A 133 17.88 6.35 4.58
N TRP A 134 18.74 6.58 3.59
CA TRP A 134 18.42 6.34 2.17
C TRP A 134 18.35 4.86 1.78
N GLY A 135 18.84 3.96 2.65
CA GLY A 135 18.95 2.54 2.38
C GLY A 135 20.21 2.15 1.62
N ASN A 136 20.64 0.90 1.80
CA ASN A 136 21.73 0.27 1.06
C ASN A 136 21.19 -0.97 0.34
N VAL A 137 20.63 -0.75 -0.85
CA VAL A 137 19.89 -1.76 -1.63
C VAL A 137 20.63 -2.06 -2.92
N ASN A 138 20.69 -3.33 -3.30
CA ASN A 138 21.23 -3.76 -4.60
C ASN A 138 20.09 -3.75 -5.66
N PRO A 139 20.09 -2.81 -6.63
CA PRO A 139 18.98 -2.62 -7.55
C PRO A 139 18.81 -3.75 -8.57
N ILE A 140 19.85 -4.55 -8.80
CA ILE A 140 19.84 -5.68 -9.76
C ILE A 140 19.90 -7.04 -9.06
N GLY A 141 19.84 -7.06 -7.72
CA GLY A 141 19.82 -8.29 -6.94
C GLY A 141 18.50 -9.07 -7.13
N PRO A 142 18.44 -10.33 -6.66
CA PRO A 142 17.24 -11.16 -6.77
C PRO A 142 16.01 -10.56 -6.08
N ARG A 143 16.21 -9.72 -5.06
CA ARG A 143 15.16 -8.95 -4.36
C ARG A 143 14.94 -7.55 -4.93
N GLY A 144 15.82 -7.06 -5.80
CA GLY A 144 15.84 -5.68 -6.27
C GLY A 144 14.51 -5.24 -6.89
N VAL A 145 13.78 -6.16 -7.50
CA VAL A 145 12.44 -5.89 -8.06
C VAL A 145 11.42 -5.47 -6.99
N TYR A 146 11.41 -6.13 -5.83
CA TYR A 146 10.51 -5.76 -4.73
C TYR A 146 11.00 -4.49 -4.03
N ASP A 147 12.29 -4.42 -3.75
CA ASP A 147 12.90 -3.31 -3.01
C ASP A 147 12.76 -2.00 -3.79
N GLU A 148 13.14 -1.99 -5.06
CA GLU A 148 13.05 -0.80 -5.92
C GLU A 148 11.61 -0.42 -6.23
N ALA A 149 10.70 -1.39 -6.36
CA ALA A 149 9.28 -1.07 -6.51
C ALA A 149 8.70 -0.37 -5.28
N LYS A 150 9.16 -0.74 -4.08
CA LYS A 150 8.75 -0.09 -2.82
C LYS A 150 9.47 1.22 -2.56
N ARG A 151 10.67 1.43 -3.12
CA ARG A 151 11.39 2.72 -3.12
C ARG A 151 10.83 3.70 -4.14
N PHE A 152 10.30 3.20 -5.27
CA PHE A 152 9.67 4.00 -6.30
C PHE A 152 8.42 4.69 -5.78
N ARG A 153 8.58 5.93 -5.31
CA ARG A 153 7.49 6.73 -4.76
C ARG A 153 7.73 8.18 -5.06
N LYS A 154 6.67 8.89 -5.42
CA LYS A 154 6.72 10.34 -5.57
C LYS A 154 6.32 10.99 -4.25
N ARG A 155 7.16 11.90 -3.72
CA ARG A 155 6.77 12.72 -2.58
C ARG A 155 5.63 13.66 -2.99
N SER A 156 4.58 13.69 -2.17
CA SER A 156 3.36 14.46 -2.41
C SER A 156 2.72 14.81 -1.07
N PRO A 157 2.14 16.00 -0.88
CA PRO A 157 1.55 16.44 0.40
C PRO A 157 0.37 15.57 0.85
N TRP A 158 -0.23 14.81 -0.08
CA TRP A 158 -1.36 13.92 0.19
C TRP A 158 -0.93 12.51 0.60
N LEU A 159 0.38 12.22 0.62
CA LEU A 159 0.93 10.89 0.81
C LEU A 159 1.42 10.69 2.25
N ILE A 160 0.91 9.64 2.89
CA ILE A 160 1.33 9.11 4.18
C ILE A 160 2.00 7.76 3.96
N ILE A 161 3.15 7.56 4.60
CA ILE A 161 3.94 6.33 4.48
C ILE A 161 3.87 5.58 5.79
N ILE A 162 3.48 4.30 5.74
CA ILE A 162 3.57 3.39 6.88
C ILE A 162 4.60 2.32 6.57
N PHE A 163 5.56 2.12 7.48
CA PHE A 163 6.51 1.02 7.41
C PHE A 163 5.95 -0.21 8.13
N MET A 164 5.98 -1.34 7.42
CA MET A 164 5.55 -2.63 7.96
C MET A 164 6.74 -3.59 7.98
N ASP A 165 6.98 -4.21 9.14
CA ASP A 165 7.87 -5.36 9.26
C ASP A 165 7.03 -6.64 9.14
N TRP A 166 7.32 -7.45 8.13
CA TRP A 166 6.59 -8.68 7.84
C TRP A 166 7.18 -9.93 8.50
N LYS A 167 8.37 -9.85 9.10
CA LYS A 167 9.06 -11.04 9.66
C LYS A 167 8.38 -11.61 10.91
N HIS A 168 7.46 -10.88 11.53
CA HIS A 168 6.83 -11.27 12.80
C HIS A 168 5.29 -11.11 12.85
N VAL A 169 4.61 -10.92 11.71
CA VAL A 169 3.17 -10.68 11.70
C VAL A 169 2.38 -11.99 11.63
N SER A 170 1.73 -12.36 12.74
CA SER A 170 0.76 -13.46 12.80
C SER A 170 -0.70 -13.00 12.98
N TYR A 171 -0.94 -11.75 13.42
CA TYR A 171 -2.27 -11.17 13.66
C TYR A 171 -2.31 -9.68 13.28
N VAL A 172 -3.44 -9.19 12.77
CA VAL A 172 -3.61 -7.78 12.36
C VAL A 172 -3.55 -6.80 13.54
N SER A 173 -4.00 -7.21 14.74
CA SER A 173 -3.89 -6.43 15.97
C SER A 173 -2.47 -6.31 16.51
N SER A 174 -1.55 -7.15 16.03
CA SER A 174 -0.15 -7.18 16.43
C SER A 174 0.80 -6.78 15.30
N ILE A 175 0.31 -6.23 14.19
CA ILE A 175 1.17 -5.55 13.22
C ILE A 175 1.75 -4.33 13.94
N PRO A 176 3.05 -4.30 14.26
CA PRO A 176 3.64 -3.08 14.78
C PRO A 176 3.57 -2.09 13.63
N MET A 177 2.71 -1.07 13.76
CA MET A 177 2.81 0.11 12.92
C MET A 177 4.13 0.78 13.32
N VAL A 178 5.21 0.44 12.61
CA VAL A 178 6.57 0.74 13.06
C VAL A 178 6.78 2.25 13.15
N ARG A 179 6.16 3.02 12.23
CA ARG A 179 5.99 4.48 12.29
C ARG A 179 5.13 5.00 11.14
N VAL A 180 4.47 6.14 11.36
CA VAL A 180 3.79 6.93 10.33
C VAL A 180 4.69 8.11 9.98
N CYS A 181 5.13 8.20 8.73
CA CYS A 181 5.91 9.35 8.24
C CYS A 181 4.98 10.25 7.42
N ASP A 182 4.77 11.49 7.88
CA ASP A 182 4.04 12.50 7.12
C ASP A 182 5.01 13.24 6.19
N SER A 183 4.60 13.45 4.95
CA SER A 183 5.33 14.25 3.97
C SER A 183 5.51 15.73 4.37
N THR A 184 4.91 16.17 5.47
CA THR A 184 5.01 17.52 6.02
C THR A 184 6.14 17.70 7.05
N THR A 185 6.72 16.63 7.61
CA THR A 185 7.60 16.71 8.80
C THR A 185 9.11 16.67 8.53
N VAL A 186 9.54 16.58 7.26
CA VAL A 186 10.98 16.69 6.90
C VAL A 186 11.21 18.05 6.24
N ALA A 187 12.11 18.84 6.84
CA ALA A 187 12.40 20.22 6.49
C ALA A 187 12.65 20.42 4.98
N PRO A 188 12.27 21.60 4.42
CA PRO A 188 12.53 21.89 3.01
C PRO A 188 14.03 21.87 2.75
N TYR A 189 14.43 21.12 1.72
CA TYR A 189 15.76 21.18 1.12
C TYR A 189 16.06 22.65 0.78
N ARG A 190 16.97 23.29 1.53
CA ARG A 190 17.68 24.47 1.03
C ARG A 190 18.69 23.95 0.03
N LEU A 191 18.38 24.11 -1.25
CA LEU A 191 19.39 24.05 -2.30
C LEU A 191 20.36 25.22 -2.04
N SER A 192 21.60 24.90 -1.72
CA SER A 192 22.74 25.83 -1.74
C SER A 192 23.27 25.97 -3.16
#